data_AF-A0AA37SEF1-F1
#
_entry.id   AF-A0AA37SEF1-F1
#
_cell.length_a   1.000
_cell.length_b   1.000
_cell.length_c   1.000
_cell.angle_alpha   90.00
_cell.angle_beta   90.00
_cell.angle_gamma   90.00
#
_symmetry.space_group_name_H-M   'P 1'
#
loop_
_entity.id
_entity.type
_entity.pdbx_description
1 polymer ?
#
loop_
_entity_poly.entity_id
_entity_poly.type
_entity_poly.pdbx_seq_one_letter_code
_entity_poly.pdbx_strand_id
1 'polypeptide(L)'
;MFTNDKSSINKQKDSSIPTDIISNSNDIRELIWLYHELFRSRPYRPVVHVEARDEYFQAINEELLSRHFNSIEDRNFFVNDVRSKCRKSLVPDHALSWIGKKDERLSLWLWFRLRSSEGLEFSSEEVVSQQTRYRKIVTYFDRLEVPRAEKLRIISDLNKQWSTKCSFSQGHLSWLVDGGKELGLWAVKYLKKRDLVGDCYFCAPEILVHFKSPSQQAITIMDQLELPLEDLTVLVEKMHRAWVQKASRDRKVKKLSGTKLKVSKGSLAKLNEISEFLGHNDLNRTINSLIDTQYAILKSGWKK
;
A
#
# COMPACT_ATOMS: atom_id res chain seq x y z
N MET A 1 -7.61 -40.02 75.22
CA MET A 1 -8.78 -39.84 74.32
C MET A 1 -8.76 -38.41 73.81
N PHE A 2 -8.28 -38.17 72.59
CA PHE A 2 -8.37 -36.89 71.91
C PHE A 2 -9.26 -37.10 70.68
N THR A 3 -10.47 -36.55 70.71
CA THR A 3 -11.38 -36.57 69.57
C THR A 3 -11.04 -35.40 68.65
N ASN A 4 -10.50 -35.75 67.49
CA ASN A 4 -10.08 -34.83 66.45
C ASN A 4 -11.30 -34.52 65.58
N ASP A 5 -11.88 -33.34 65.77
CA ASP A 5 -13.09 -32.91 65.07
C ASP A 5 -12.73 -32.36 63.68
N LYS A 6 -12.68 -33.26 62.69
CA LYS A 6 -12.52 -32.90 61.28
C LYS A 6 -13.86 -32.43 60.74
N SER A 7 -14.16 -31.15 60.94
CA SER A 7 -15.24 -30.48 60.21
C SER A 7 -14.85 -30.38 58.73
N SER A 8 -15.38 -31.31 57.94
CA SER A 8 -15.31 -31.30 56.48
C SER A 8 -16.18 -30.16 55.97
N ILE A 9 -15.58 -28.99 55.72
CA ILE A 9 -16.21 -27.91 54.97
C ILE A 9 -16.33 -28.39 53.52
N ASN A 10 -17.46 -29.02 53.22
CA ASN A 10 -17.85 -29.39 51.88
C ASN A 10 -18.26 -28.10 51.15
N LYS A 11 -17.30 -27.40 50.54
CA LYS A 11 -17.58 -26.32 49.58
C LYS A 11 -18.22 -26.96 48.37
N GLN A 12 -19.54 -27.04 48.39
CA GLN A 12 -20.38 -27.29 47.23
C GLN A 12 -19.96 -26.26 46.17
N LYS A 13 -19.17 -26.70 45.18
CA LYS A 13 -18.83 -25.90 44.00
C LYS A 13 -20.15 -25.67 43.28
N ASP A 14 -20.73 -24.51 43.49
CA ASP A 14 -21.90 -24.02 42.78
C ASP A 14 -21.54 -23.95 41.29
N SER A 15 -21.85 -25.01 40.55
CA SER A 15 -21.52 -25.20 39.14
C SER A 15 -22.44 -24.40 38.21
N SER A 16 -23.13 -23.39 38.75
CA SER A 16 -24.16 -22.62 38.09
C SER A 16 -23.74 -21.20 37.73
N ILE A 17 -22.47 -20.81 37.97
CA ILE A 17 -22.00 -19.47 37.58
C ILE A 17 -22.13 -19.35 36.06
N PRO A 18 -22.98 -18.43 35.56
CA PRO A 18 -23.21 -18.31 34.12
C PRO A 18 -21.89 -18.08 33.39
N THR A 19 -21.61 -18.92 32.39
CA THR A 19 -20.45 -18.81 31.50
C THR A 19 -20.55 -17.61 30.55
N ASP A 20 -21.68 -16.92 30.53
CA ASP A 20 -22.04 -15.87 29.58
C ASP A 20 -21.61 -14.45 30.01
N ILE A 21 -20.54 -14.29 30.77
CA ILE A 21 -20.16 -12.95 31.28
C ILE A 21 -19.66 -12.03 30.15
N ILE A 22 -19.08 -12.62 29.10
CA ILE A 22 -18.85 -11.94 27.81
C ILE A 22 -19.94 -12.35 26.83
N SER A 23 -21.20 -12.34 27.25
CA SER A 23 -22.33 -12.64 26.36
C SER A 23 -22.23 -11.78 25.09
N ASN A 24 -22.00 -12.44 23.95
CA ASN A 24 -22.16 -11.93 22.59
C ASN A 24 -21.40 -10.63 22.24
N SER A 25 -20.13 -10.47 22.61
CA SER A 25 -19.33 -9.51 21.85
C SER A 25 -19.19 -10.02 20.41
N ASN A 26 -19.84 -9.34 19.48
CA ASN A 26 -19.71 -9.59 18.04
C ASN A 26 -18.54 -8.81 17.44
N ASP A 27 -17.91 -7.93 18.23
CA ASP A 27 -16.78 -7.13 17.79
C ASP A 27 -15.47 -7.88 18.08
N ILE A 28 -14.86 -8.38 17.01
CA ILE A 28 -13.56 -9.03 17.06
C ILE A 28 -12.47 -8.12 17.64
N ARG A 29 -12.59 -6.79 17.49
CA ARG A 29 -11.61 -5.83 18.04
C ARG A 29 -11.70 -5.76 19.56
N GLU A 30 -12.91 -5.79 20.13
CA GLU A 30 -13.13 -5.90 21.58
C GLU A 30 -12.50 -7.19 22.10
N LEU A 31 -12.75 -8.33 21.44
CA LEU A 31 -12.20 -9.62 21.85
C LEU A 31 -10.67 -9.65 21.80
N ILE A 32 -10.06 -9.16 20.71
CA ILE A 32 -8.59 -9.07 20.60
C ILE A 32 -8.03 -8.18 21.72
N TRP A 33 -8.63 -7.02 21.98
CA TRP A 33 -8.17 -6.12 23.04
C TRP A 33 -8.28 -6.76 24.43
N LEU A 34 -9.44 -7.36 24.75
CA LEU A 34 -9.69 -8.05 26.02
C LEU A 34 -8.68 -9.17 26.25
N TYR A 35 -8.43 -9.98 25.21
CA TYR A 35 -7.42 -11.03 25.26
C TYR A 35 -6.04 -10.45 25.61
N HIS A 36 -5.58 -9.41 24.91
CA HIS A 36 -4.27 -8.83 25.21
C HIS A 36 -4.16 -8.24 26.62
N GLU A 37 -5.22 -7.59 27.10
CA GLU A 37 -5.24 -6.98 28.43
C GLU A 37 -5.21 -8.05 29.54
N LEU A 38 -6.03 -9.10 29.43
CA LEU A 38 -6.09 -10.16 30.43
C LEU A 38 -4.81 -10.99 30.50
N PHE A 39 -4.14 -11.18 29.35
CA PHE A 39 -2.90 -11.92 29.24
C PHE A 39 -1.65 -11.03 29.29
N ARG A 40 -1.78 -9.74 29.59
CA ARG A 40 -0.65 -8.79 29.64
C ARG A 40 0.42 -9.22 30.65
N SER A 41 -0.01 -9.70 31.82
CA SER A 41 0.86 -10.08 32.94
C SER A 41 1.22 -11.58 33.00
N ARG A 42 0.77 -12.39 32.04
CA ARG A 42 1.03 -13.83 32.04
C ARG A 42 2.37 -14.13 31.37
N PRO A 43 3.22 -15.02 31.95
CA PRO A 43 4.47 -15.42 31.32
C PRO A 43 4.26 -16.28 30.05
N TYR A 44 3.10 -16.94 29.95
CA TYR A 44 2.70 -17.74 28.80
C TYR A 44 1.37 -17.23 28.25
N ARG A 45 1.30 -17.03 26.93
CA ARG A 45 0.08 -16.68 26.21
C ARG A 45 -0.37 -17.86 25.37
N PRO A 46 -1.63 -18.32 25.48
CA PRO A 46 -2.17 -19.32 24.58
C PRO A 46 -2.02 -18.84 23.14
N VAL A 47 -1.52 -19.69 22.25
CA VAL A 47 -1.47 -19.34 20.82
C VAL A 47 -2.91 -19.28 20.32
N VAL A 48 -3.35 -18.10 19.90
CA VAL A 48 -4.65 -17.89 19.26
C VAL A 48 -4.38 -17.59 17.80
N HIS A 49 -5.02 -18.33 16.89
CA HIS A 49 -4.95 -18.02 15.48
C HIS A 49 -5.70 -16.71 15.22
N VAL A 50 -5.06 -15.80 14.49
CA VAL A 50 -5.34 -14.35 14.44
C VAL A 50 -6.78 -13.99 13.98
N GLU A 51 -7.62 -14.96 13.60
CA GLU A 51 -8.88 -14.71 12.91
C GLU A 51 -10.09 -15.50 13.43
N ALA A 52 -9.92 -16.40 14.39
CA ALA A 52 -11.04 -17.17 14.92
C ALA A 52 -11.65 -16.48 16.14
N ARG A 53 -12.80 -15.82 15.94
CA ARG A 53 -13.59 -15.21 17.02
C ARG A 53 -13.79 -16.17 18.19
N ASP A 54 -14.11 -17.42 17.89
CA ASP A 54 -14.43 -18.44 18.88
C ASP A 54 -13.21 -18.82 19.71
N GLU A 55 -11.99 -18.81 19.12
CA GLU A 55 -10.75 -19.05 19.86
C GLU A 55 -10.44 -17.93 20.86
N TYR A 56 -10.59 -16.66 20.46
CA TYR A 56 -10.45 -15.54 21.40
C TYR A 56 -11.46 -15.62 22.53
N PHE A 57 -12.72 -15.90 22.19
CA PHE A 57 -13.80 -16.02 23.16
C PHE A 57 -13.53 -17.14 24.17
N GLN A 58 -13.15 -18.33 23.68
CA GLN A 58 -12.81 -19.47 24.51
C GLN A 58 -11.62 -19.15 25.43
N ALA A 59 -10.51 -18.64 24.89
CA ALA A 59 -9.31 -18.33 25.66
C ALA A 59 -9.57 -17.28 26.76
N ILE A 60 -10.40 -16.28 26.48
CA ILE A 60 -10.78 -15.29 27.48
C ILE A 60 -11.64 -15.93 28.59
N ASN A 61 -12.62 -16.75 28.23
CA ASN A 61 -13.47 -17.42 29.23
C ASN A 61 -12.66 -18.36 30.12
N GLU A 62 -11.74 -19.13 29.54
CA GLU A 62 -10.82 -19.99 30.29
C GLU A 62 -9.96 -19.17 31.26
N GLU A 63 -9.39 -18.04 30.82
CA GLU A 63 -8.61 -17.15 31.68
C GLU A 63 -9.46 -16.59 32.83
N LEU A 64 -10.69 -16.16 32.55
CA LEU A 64 -11.62 -15.69 33.58
C LEU A 64 -12.02 -16.80 34.56
N LEU A 65 -12.20 -18.05 34.10
CA LEU A 65 -12.52 -19.19 34.97
C LEU A 65 -11.33 -19.62 35.82
N SER A 66 -10.10 -19.45 35.32
CA SER A 66 -8.88 -19.78 36.06
C SER A 66 -8.55 -18.79 37.19
N ARG A 67 -9.09 -17.57 37.11
CA ARG A 67 -8.89 -16.54 38.13
C ARG A 67 -9.73 -16.82 39.37
N HIS A 68 -9.12 -16.63 40.54
CA HIS A 68 -9.81 -16.73 41.81
C HIS A 68 -10.56 -15.42 42.11
N PHE A 69 -11.88 -15.46 42.06
CA PHE A 69 -12.77 -14.40 42.53
C PHE A 69 -13.42 -14.84 43.84
N ASN A 70 -13.62 -13.91 44.79
CA ASN A 70 -14.26 -14.25 46.08
C ASN A 70 -15.78 -14.39 45.94
N SER A 71 -16.36 -13.72 44.93
CA SER A 71 -17.80 -13.70 44.66
C SER A 71 -18.08 -13.53 43.15
N ILE A 72 -19.33 -13.74 42.75
CA ILE A 72 -19.79 -13.47 41.37
C ILE A 72 -19.77 -11.96 41.11
N GLU A 73 -20.10 -11.16 42.13
CA GLU A 73 -20.08 -9.70 42.10
C GLU A 73 -18.68 -9.17 41.81
N ASP A 74 -17.64 -9.72 42.45
CA ASP A 74 -16.24 -9.35 42.19
C ASP A 74 -15.83 -9.65 40.76
N ARG A 75 -16.22 -10.82 40.24
CA ARG A 75 -15.97 -11.21 38.86
C ARG A 75 -16.66 -10.24 37.89
N ASN A 76 -17.93 -9.92 38.13
CA ASN A 76 -18.70 -8.98 37.31
C ASN A 76 -18.10 -7.57 37.35
N PHE A 77 -17.70 -7.10 38.53
CA PHE A 77 -17.02 -5.82 38.70
C PHE A 77 -15.72 -5.77 37.87
N PHE A 78 -14.90 -6.80 37.98
CA PHE A 78 -13.67 -6.92 37.20
C PHE A 78 -13.94 -6.90 35.69
N VAL A 79 -14.90 -7.70 35.20
CA VAL A 79 -15.23 -7.72 33.76
C VAL A 79 -15.75 -6.36 33.30
N ASN A 80 -16.62 -5.70 34.09
CA ASN A 80 -17.13 -4.39 33.76
C ASN A 80 -16.03 -3.32 33.72
N ASP A 81 -15.08 -3.37 34.65
CA ASP A 81 -13.91 -2.48 34.65
C ASP A 81 -13.06 -2.68 33.39
N VAL A 82 -12.71 -3.93 33.06
CA VAL A 82 -11.92 -4.25 31.87
C VAL A 82 -12.66 -3.83 30.58
N ARG A 83 -13.98 -4.05 30.47
CA ARG A 83 -14.77 -3.57 29.33
C ARG A 83 -14.85 -2.05 29.26
N SER A 84 -14.93 -1.37 30.40
CA SER A 84 -14.89 0.09 30.47
C SER A 84 -13.55 0.62 29.94
N LYS A 85 -12.43 -0.01 30.32
CA LYS A 85 -11.10 0.29 29.78
C LYS A 85 -11.02 0.03 28.28
N CYS A 86 -11.56 -1.10 27.82
CA CYS A 86 -11.63 -1.45 26.40
C CYS A 86 -12.32 -0.34 25.59
N ARG A 87 -13.54 0.06 25.98
CA ARG A 87 -14.31 1.12 25.31
C ARG A 87 -13.61 2.48 25.33
N LYS A 88 -12.86 2.78 26.39
CA LYS A 88 -12.06 4.00 26.50
C LYS A 88 -10.79 3.94 25.66
N SER A 89 -10.25 2.75 25.36
CA SER A 89 -9.00 2.57 24.60
C SER A 89 -9.21 2.39 23.10
N LEU A 90 -10.25 1.66 22.69
CA LEU A 90 -10.52 1.35 21.29
C LEU A 90 -10.87 2.59 20.47
N VAL A 91 -10.39 2.60 19.23
CA VAL A 91 -10.73 3.65 18.26
C VAL A 91 -12.11 3.35 17.68
N PRO A 92 -13.07 4.31 17.67
CA PRO A 92 -14.38 4.06 17.11
C PRO A 92 -14.32 3.87 15.59
N ASP A 93 -15.18 3.02 15.03
CA ASP A 93 -15.17 2.68 13.60
C ASP A 93 -15.28 3.90 12.67
N HIS A 94 -16.08 4.91 13.04
CA HIS A 94 -16.23 6.14 12.25
C HIS A 94 -14.93 6.95 12.13
N ALA A 95 -14.00 6.83 13.07
CA ALA A 95 -12.70 7.49 12.96
C ALA A 95 -11.78 6.78 11.95
N LEU A 96 -12.03 5.50 11.69
CA LEU A 96 -11.26 4.67 10.76
C LEU A 96 -11.94 4.53 9.39
N SER A 97 -13.15 5.06 9.22
CA SER A 97 -13.95 4.85 8.00
C SER A 97 -13.31 5.45 6.73
N TRP A 98 -12.42 6.43 6.88
CA TRP A 98 -11.65 7.01 5.77
C TRP A 98 -10.54 6.07 5.28
N ILE A 99 -10.09 5.13 6.12
CA ILE A 99 -9.16 4.05 5.75
C ILE A 99 -9.98 3.01 4.96
N GLY A 100 -10.29 3.35 3.71
CA GLY A 100 -11.15 2.51 2.88
C GLY A 100 -10.57 1.11 2.73
N LYS A 101 -11.36 0.08 3.07
CA LYS A 101 -10.98 -1.35 2.94
C LYS A 101 -10.55 -1.76 1.52
N LYS A 102 -10.88 -0.94 0.52
CA LYS A 102 -10.59 -1.15 -0.91
C LYS A 102 -9.60 -0.14 -1.50
N ASP A 103 -9.16 0.86 -0.73
CA ASP A 103 -8.11 1.78 -1.19
C ASP A 103 -6.73 1.19 -0.91
N GLU A 104 -6.17 0.56 -1.94
CA GLU A 104 -4.88 -0.13 -1.87
C GLU A 104 -3.73 0.85 -1.66
N ARG A 105 -3.82 2.02 -2.31
CA ARG A 105 -2.79 3.05 -2.27
C ARG A 105 -2.73 3.69 -0.89
N LEU A 106 -3.89 4.02 -0.30
CA LEU A 106 -4.00 4.50 1.07
C LEU A 106 -3.48 3.47 2.07
N SER A 107 -3.90 2.21 1.93
CA SER A 107 -3.48 1.13 2.83
C SER A 107 -1.97 0.95 2.82
N LEU A 108 -1.34 0.98 1.64
CA LEU A 108 0.12 0.96 1.52
C LEU A 108 0.74 2.20 2.16
N TRP A 109 0.21 3.40 1.90
CA TRP A 109 0.76 4.62 2.46
C TRP A 109 0.75 4.63 4.00
N LEU A 110 -0.38 4.28 4.62
CA LEU A 110 -0.48 4.15 6.06
C LEU A 110 0.46 3.08 6.59
N TRP A 111 0.50 1.90 5.96
CA TRP A 111 1.36 0.80 6.36
C TRP A 111 2.83 1.23 6.49
N PHE A 112 3.35 1.90 5.47
CA PHE A 112 4.73 2.35 5.48
C PHE A 112 4.97 3.53 6.41
N ARG A 113 4.05 4.49 6.44
CA ARG A 113 4.16 5.64 7.34
C ARG A 113 4.26 5.18 8.80
N LEU A 114 3.38 4.28 9.21
CA LEU A 114 3.35 3.74 10.58
C LEU A 114 4.57 2.86 10.87
N ARG A 115 5.09 2.10 9.88
CA ARG A 115 6.34 1.35 10.03
C ARG A 115 7.54 2.26 10.28
N SER A 116 7.67 3.34 9.51
CA SER A 116 8.82 4.25 9.58
C SER A 116 8.81 5.15 10.81
N SER A 117 7.66 5.66 11.21
CA SER A 117 7.56 6.64 12.31
C SER A 117 7.30 6.00 13.68
N GLU A 118 6.68 4.82 13.71
CA GLU A 118 6.07 4.31 14.95
C GLU A 118 6.48 2.87 15.29
N GLY A 119 7.54 2.37 14.65
CA GLY A 119 8.14 1.07 14.97
C GLY A 119 7.21 -0.12 14.72
N LEU A 120 6.24 0.03 13.81
CA LEU A 120 5.32 -1.05 13.49
C LEU A 120 6.10 -2.20 12.81
N GLU A 121 6.38 -3.25 13.58
CA GLU A 121 7.10 -4.43 13.13
C GLU A 121 6.21 -5.26 12.19
N PHE A 122 6.73 -5.55 11.00
CA PHE A 122 6.09 -6.41 10.02
C PHE A 122 7.11 -7.33 9.39
N SER A 123 6.73 -8.60 9.20
CA SER A 123 7.55 -9.50 8.40
C SER A 123 7.44 -9.13 6.92
N SER A 124 8.51 -9.35 6.16
CA SER A 124 8.52 -9.20 4.70
C SER A 124 7.48 -10.08 4.01
N GLU A 125 7.12 -11.19 4.66
CA GLU A 125 6.13 -12.15 4.17
C GLU A 125 4.69 -11.69 4.43
N GLU A 126 4.44 -10.71 5.31
CA GLU A 126 3.10 -10.23 5.67
C GLU A 126 2.47 -9.24 4.69
N VAL A 127 3.12 -8.94 3.56
CA VAL A 127 2.58 -8.06 2.49
C VAL A 127 1.42 -8.73 1.71
N VAL A 128 0.88 -9.84 2.21
CA VAL A 128 0.07 -10.82 1.46
C VAL A 128 -1.27 -10.27 0.95
N SER A 129 -1.93 -9.35 1.67
CA SER A 129 -3.22 -8.82 1.19
C SER A 129 -3.59 -7.44 1.74
N GLN A 130 -4.42 -6.73 0.98
CA GLN A 130 -5.04 -5.48 1.39
C GLN A 130 -5.82 -5.61 2.71
N GLN A 131 -6.58 -6.70 2.85
CA GLN A 131 -7.40 -6.95 4.03
C GLN A 131 -6.52 -7.16 5.27
N THR A 132 -5.42 -7.89 5.11
CA THR A 132 -4.41 -8.09 6.17
C THR A 132 -3.78 -6.76 6.58
N ARG A 133 -3.37 -5.93 5.61
CA ARG A 133 -2.81 -4.60 5.88
C ARG A 133 -3.79 -3.71 6.65
N TYR A 134 -5.04 -3.63 6.18
CA TYR A 134 -6.09 -2.89 6.87
C TYR A 134 -6.25 -3.35 8.33
N ARG A 135 -6.37 -4.67 8.56
CA ARG A 135 -6.52 -5.23 9.91
C ARG A 135 -5.35 -4.86 10.83
N LYS A 136 -4.12 -4.94 10.33
CA LYS A 136 -2.91 -4.59 11.09
C LYS A 136 -2.85 -3.10 11.42
N ILE A 137 -3.22 -2.22 10.48
CA ILE A 137 -3.32 -0.76 10.71
C ILE A 137 -4.34 -0.47 11.83
N VAL A 138 -5.53 -1.06 11.76
CA VAL A 138 -6.56 -0.92 12.80
C VAL A 138 -6.05 -1.42 14.16
N THR A 139 -5.46 -2.63 14.16
CA THR A 139 -4.90 -3.26 15.37
C THR A 139 -3.80 -2.39 15.99
N TYR A 140 -2.95 -1.77 15.16
CA TYR A 140 -1.92 -0.86 15.63
C TYR A 140 -2.53 0.32 16.40
N PHE A 141 -3.51 1.02 15.82
CA PHE A 141 -4.17 2.14 16.51
C PHE A 141 -4.88 1.69 17.80
N ASP A 142 -5.52 0.54 17.80
CA ASP A 142 -6.16 0.00 19.01
C ASP A 142 -5.17 -0.31 20.12
N ARG A 143 -3.95 -0.72 19.78
CA ARG A 143 -2.88 -1.09 20.71
C ARG A 143 -1.96 0.05 21.13
N LEU A 144 -2.02 1.20 20.47
CA LEU A 144 -1.24 2.37 20.87
C LEU A 144 -1.43 2.67 22.37
N GLU A 145 -0.33 2.79 23.10
CA GLU A 145 -0.32 3.06 24.55
C GLU A 145 -0.46 4.56 24.85
N VAL A 146 -1.43 5.20 24.20
CA VAL A 146 -1.76 6.62 24.39
C VAL A 146 -3.26 6.80 24.65
N PRO A 147 -3.69 7.89 25.31
CA PRO A 147 -5.10 8.17 25.52
C PRO A 147 -5.88 8.18 24.20
N ARG A 148 -7.14 7.74 24.21
CA ARG A 148 -7.97 7.69 22.99
C ARG A 148 -8.10 9.03 22.27
N ALA A 149 -8.14 10.15 23.01
CA ALA A 149 -8.14 11.48 22.40
C ALA A 149 -6.90 11.71 21.51
N GLU A 150 -5.73 11.24 21.97
CA GLU A 150 -4.48 11.35 21.23
C GLU A 150 -4.46 10.41 20.01
N LYS A 151 -4.99 9.18 20.14
CA LYS A 151 -5.17 8.28 18.99
C LYS A 151 -6.01 8.93 17.89
N LEU A 152 -7.12 9.57 18.27
CA LEU A 152 -8.01 10.27 17.35
C LEU A 152 -7.31 11.46 16.69
N ARG A 153 -6.48 12.20 17.43
CA ARG A 153 -5.66 13.29 16.88
C ARG A 153 -4.69 12.76 15.82
N ILE A 154 -3.93 11.70 16.12
CA ILE A 154 -3.00 11.07 15.18
C ILE A 154 -3.73 10.61 13.91
N ILE A 155 -4.87 9.94 14.05
CA ILE A 155 -5.67 9.46 12.91
C ILE A 155 -6.18 10.65 12.06
N SER A 156 -6.65 11.72 12.70
CA SER A 156 -7.11 12.93 12.02
C SER A 156 -5.97 13.61 11.26
N ASP A 157 -4.78 13.71 11.86
CA ASP A 157 -3.61 14.30 11.23
C ASP A 157 -3.15 13.49 10.01
N LEU A 158 -3.15 12.16 10.13
CA LEU A 158 -2.86 11.26 9.00
C LEU A 158 -3.90 11.41 7.88
N ASN A 159 -5.19 11.52 8.21
CA ASN A 159 -6.24 11.75 7.21
C ASN A 159 -6.03 13.07 6.46
N LYS A 160 -5.67 14.14 7.17
CA LYS A 160 -5.37 15.45 6.56
C LYS A 160 -4.15 15.36 5.62
N GLN A 161 -3.10 14.69 6.04
CA GLN A 161 -1.91 14.46 5.22
C GLN A 161 -2.25 13.66 3.95
N TRP A 162 -3.01 12.58 4.10
CA TRP A 162 -3.45 11.76 2.98
C TRP A 162 -4.30 12.55 1.99
N SER A 163 -5.29 13.30 2.49
CA SER A 163 -6.16 14.15 1.66
C SER A 163 -5.35 15.13 0.82
N THR A 164 -4.32 15.74 1.42
CA THR A 164 -3.40 16.66 0.73
C THR A 164 -2.63 15.94 -0.40
N LYS A 165 -2.09 14.74 -0.13
CA LYS A 165 -1.38 13.92 -1.13
C LYS A 165 -2.30 13.44 -2.27
N CYS A 166 -3.53 13.05 -1.95
CA CYS A 166 -4.55 12.68 -2.92
C CYS A 166 -4.87 13.83 -3.88
N SER A 167 -5.19 15.01 -3.34
CA SER A 167 -5.48 16.20 -4.14
C SER A 167 -4.30 16.59 -5.04
N PHE A 168 -3.08 16.56 -4.49
CA PHE A 168 -1.87 16.82 -5.28
C PHE A 168 -1.73 15.85 -6.45
N SER A 169 -1.93 14.55 -6.21
CA SER A 169 -1.74 13.53 -7.24
C SER A 169 -2.77 13.62 -8.36
N GLN A 170 -4.02 13.94 -8.02
CA GLN A 170 -5.07 14.15 -9.02
C GLN A 170 -4.76 15.35 -9.93
N GLY A 171 -4.18 16.42 -9.39
CA GLY A 171 -3.85 17.63 -10.16
C GLY A 171 -2.55 17.53 -10.96
N HIS A 172 -1.47 17.02 -10.34
CA HIS A 172 -0.11 17.12 -10.89
C HIS A 172 0.42 15.85 -11.54
N LEU A 173 -0.22 14.70 -11.30
CA LEU A 173 0.25 13.39 -11.76
C LEU A 173 -0.68 12.72 -12.78
N SER A 174 -1.68 13.44 -13.30
CA SER A 174 -2.58 12.94 -14.36
C SER A 174 -1.80 12.41 -15.58
N TRP A 175 -0.78 13.16 -16.03
CA TRP A 175 0.09 12.75 -17.14
C TRP A 175 0.79 11.40 -16.93
N LEU A 176 1.05 11.01 -15.68
CA LEU A 176 1.67 9.73 -15.31
C LEU A 176 0.65 8.59 -15.35
N VAL A 177 -0.59 8.86 -14.94
CA VAL A 177 -1.71 7.91 -15.03
C VAL A 177 -2.04 7.62 -16.50
N ASP A 178 -2.08 8.67 -17.33
CA ASP A 178 -2.52 8.58 -18.72
C ASP A 178 -1.42 8.08 -19.68
N GLY A 179 -0.14 8.21 -19.31
CA GLY A 179 0.99 7.89 -20.21
C GLY A 179 1.34 6.40 -20.33
N GLY A 180 0.55 5.50 -19.74
CA GLY A 180 0.64 4.06 -19.95
C GLY A 180 1.85 3.37 -19.29
N LYS A 181 2.01 2.07 -19.60
CA LYS A 181 2.96 1.17 -18.91
C LYS A 181 4.43 1.58 -19.05
N GLU A 182 4.86 2.03 -20.24
CA GLU A 182 6.25 2.42 -20.48
C GLU A 182 6.64 3.63 -19.63
N LEU A 183 5.77 4.64 -19.58
CA LEU A 183 6.00 5.82 -18.76
C LEU A 183 6.09 5.46 -17.28
N GLY A 184 5.15 4.64 -16.77
CA GLY A 184 5.19 4.20 -15.37
C GLY A 184 6.49 3.48 -15.01
N LEU A 185 6.96 2.55 -15.87
CA LEU A 185 8.24 1.86 -15.68
C LEU A 185 9.42 2.83 -15.70
N TRP A 186 9.40 3.83 -16.57
CA TRP A 186 10.41 4.86 -16.62
C TRP A 186 10.40 5.73 -15.35
N ALA A 187 9.23 6.12 -14.85
CA ALA A 187 9.07 6.95 -13.66
C ALA A 187 9.62 6.25 -12.41
N VAL A 188 9.30 4.95 -12.23
CA VAL A 188 9.89 4.14 -11.15
C VAL A 188 11.42 4.15 -11.23
N LYS A 189 12.00 3.91 -12.42
CA LYS A 189 13.46 3.94 -12.61
C LYS A 189 14.05 5.33 -12.34
N TYR A 190 13.35 6.39 -12.72
CA TYR A 190 13.77 7.77 -12.50
C TYR A 190 13.85 8.09 -11.01
N LEU A 191 12.83 7.71 -10.24
CA LEU A 191 12.77 7.90 -8.79
C LEU A 191 13.88 7.11 -8.09
N LYS A 192 14.08 5.84 -8.46
CA LYS A 192 15.19 5.01 -7.95
C LYS A 192 16.56 5.63 -8.20
N LYS A 193 16.80 6.14 -9.42
CA LYS A 193 18.12 6.67 -9.81
C LYS A 193 18.52 7.93 -9.04
N ARG A 194 17.55 8.75 -8.62
CA ARG A 194 17.84 10.00 -7.91
C ARG A 194 18.12 9.81 -6.42
N ASP A 195 18.12 8.57 -5.94
CA ASP A 195 18.30 8.23 -4.53
C ASP A 195 17.35 8.99 -3.59
N LEU A 196 16.22 9.48 -4.13
CA LEU A 196 15.21 10.22 -3.37
C LEU A 196 14.49 9.32 -2.36
N VAL A 197 14.69 8.02 -2.50
CA VAL A 197 14.00 7.02 -1.72
C VAL A 197 14.97 6.24 -0.83
N GLY A 198 16.29 6.38 -0.99
CA GLY A 198 17.30 5.59 -0.26
C GLY A 198 17.12 4.09 -0.44
N ASP A 199 17.44 3.32 0.61
CA ASP A 199 17.12 1.88 0.76
C ASP A 199 15.61 1.64 1.00
N CYS A 200 14.82 2.30 0.17
CA CYS A 200 13.39 2.28 0.22
C CYS A 200 12.89 0.87 -0.07
N TYR A 201 12.31 0.28 0.96
CA TYR A 201 11.68 -1.03 0.90
C TYR A 201 10.61 -1.09 -0.21
N PHE A 202 10.07 0.07 -0.62
CA PHE A 202 9.12 0.23 -1.73
C PHE A 202 9.65 -0.20 -3.11
N CYS A 203 10.96 -0.38 -3.24
CA CYS A 203 11.61 -0.85 -4.45
C CYS A 203 11.79 -2.38 -4.50
N ALA A 204 11.48 -3.08 -3.40
CA ALA A 204 11.61 -4.52 -3.27
C ALA A 204 10.66 -5.24 -4.25
N PRO A 205 11.16 -6.18 -5.07
CA PRO A 205 10.37 -6.89 -6.09
C PRO A 205 9.04 -7.46 -5.57
N GLU A 206 9.03 -7.90 -4.31
CA GLU A 206 7.91 -8.53 -3.62
C GLU A 206 6.76 -7.55 -3.38
N ILE A 207 7.05 -6.26 -3.21
CA ILE A 207 6.00 -5.24 -3.09
C ILE A 207 5.46 -4.86 -4.47
N LEU A 208 6.28 -5.03 -5.53
CA LEU A 208 5.94 -4.56 -6.87
C LEU A 208 4.80 -5.34 -7.51
N VAL A 209 4.62 -6.61 -7.13
CA VAL A 209 3.54 -7.46 -7.66
C VAL A 209 2.15 -7.00 -7.24
N HIS A 210 2.03 -6.15 -6.21
CA HIS A 210 0.74 -5.68 -5.70
C HIS A 210 0.17 -4.48 -6.46
N PHE A 211 0.98 -3.79 -7.28
CA PHE A 211 0.49 -2.65 -8.05
C PHE A 211 -0.20 -3.09 -9.34
N LYS A 212 -1.40 -2.57 -9.61
CA LYS A 212 -2.12 -2.86 -10.86
C LYS A 212 -1.39 -2.30 -12.08
N SER A 213 -0.61 -1.23 -11.90
CA SER A 213 0.21 -0.65 -12.97
C SER A 213 1.51 -0.03 -12.45
N PRO A 214 2.55 0.05 -13.29
CA PRO A 214 3.80 0.75 -12.94
C PRO A 214 3.60 2.25 -12.63
N SER A 215 2.58 2.89 -13.20
CA SER A 215 2.25 4.29 -12.86
C SER A 215 1.73 4.40 -11.43
N GLN A 216 0.86 3.48 -10.99
CA GLN A 216 0.41 3.44 -9.60
C GLN A 216 1.56 3.17 -8.63
N GLN A 217 2.51 2.32 -9.02
CA GLN A 217 3.74 2.10 -8.25
C GLN A 217 4.54 3.40 -8.10
N ALA A 218 4.81 4.11 -9.20
CA ALA A 218 5.55 5.38 -9.16
C ALA A 218 4.85 6.43 -8.29
N ILE A 219 3.52 6.53 -8.39
CA ILE A 219 2.71 7.43 -7.54
C ILE A 219 2.84 7.03 -6.08
N THR A 220 2.72 5.74 -5.77
CA THR A 220 2.83 5.24 -4.40
C THR A 220 4.21 5.53 -3.83
N ILE A 221 5.29 5.38 -4.61
CA ILE A 221 6.65 5.78 -4.18
C ILE A 221 6.71 7.27 -3.85
N MET A 222 6.11 8.13 -4.69
CA MET A 222 6.08 9.57 -4.44
C MET A 222 5.28 9.95 -3.19
N ASP A 223 4.23 9.21 -2.85
CA ASP A 223 3.46 9.46 -1.63
C ASP A 223 4.27 9.29 -0.35
N GLN A 224 5.37 8.55 -0.42
CA GLN A 224 6.26 8.24 0.71
C GLN A 224 7.36 9.27 0.87
N LEU A 225 7.55 10.12 -0.14
CA LEU A 225 8.48 11.22 -0.03
C LEU A 225 7.92 12.21 1.00
N GLU A 226 8.70 12.43 2.04
CA GLU A 226 8.42 13.42 3.09
C GLU A 226 8.89 14.81 2.66
N LEU A 227 8.59 15.18 1.42
CA LEU A 227 8.93 16.47 0.84
C LEU A 227 7.79 17.47 1.09
N PRO A 228 8.11 18.76 1.32
CA PRO A 228 7.16 19.85 1.20
C PRO A 228 6.44 19.83 -0.16
N LEU A 229 5.22 20.37 -0.21
CA LEU A 229 4.38 20.33 -1.41
C LEU A 229 5.04 21.06 -2.59
N GLU A 230 5.74 22.15 -2.31
CA GLU A 230 6.47 22.97 -3.27
C GLU A 230 7.61 22.17 -3.90
N ASP A 231 8.39 21.47 -3.08
CA ASP A 231 9.50 20.63 -3.54
C ASP A 231 9.00 19.41 -4.33
N LEU A 232 7.89 18.82 -3.89
CA LEU A 232 7.23 17.74 -4.61
C LEU A 232 6.72 18.21 -5.97
N THR A 233 6.16 19.42 -6.05
CA THR A 233 5.74 20.05 -7.31
C THR A 233 6.92 20.21 -8.25
N VAL A 234 8.03 20.79 -7.76
CA VAL A 234 9.27 20.96 -8.54
C VAL A 234 9.83 19.62 -9.02
N LEU A 235 9.78 18.58 -8.18
CA LEU A 235 10.20 17.23 -8.55
C LEU A 235 9.33 16.66 -9.68
N VAL A 236 8.00 16.74 -9.55
CA VAL A 236 7.05 16.24 -10.56
C VAL A 236 7.23 16.96 -11.89
N GLU A 237 7.40 18.28 -11.88
CA GLU A 237 7.68 19.03 -13.11
C GLU A 237 9.01 18.64 -13.75
N LYS A 238 10.08 18.49 -12.96
CA LYS A 238 11.39 18.04 -13.45
C LYS A 238 11.28 16.63 -14.04
N MET A 239 10.52 15.76 -13.40
CA MET A 239 10.24 14.41 -13.89
C MET A 239 9.47 14.46 -15.22
N HIS A 240 8.39 15.24 -15.30
CA HIS A 240 7.62 15.38 -16.54
C HIS A 240 8.47 15.92 -17.69
N ARG A 241 9.24 17.00 -17.47
CA ARG A 241 10.17 17.55 -18.48
C ARG A 241 11.19 16.51 -18.94
N ALA A 242 11.77 15.74 -18.03
CA ALA A 242 12.72 14.68 -18.37
C ALA A 242 12.08 13.57 -19.22
N TRP A 243 10.84 13.19 -18.93
CA TRP A 243 10.09 12.24 -19.74
C TRP A 243 9.86 12.75 -21.16
N VAL A 244 9.35 13.97 -21.31
CA VAL A 244 9.08 14.57 -22.63
C VAL A 244 10.35 14.60 -23.49
N GLN A 245 11.49 14.94 -22.89
CA GLN A 245 12.78 14.90 -23.57
C GLN A 245 13.18 13.48 -23.97
N LYS A 246 13.05 12.49 -23.09
CA LYS A 246 13.31 11.08 -23.42
C LYS A 246 12.41 10.61 -24.56
N ALA A 247 11.10 10.79 -24.42
CA ALA A 247 10.11 10.39 -25.42
C ALA A 247 10.40 11.02 -26.79
N SER A 248 10.81 12.30 -26.83
CA SER A 248 11.24 12.97 -28.06
C SER A 248 12.48 12.32 -28.70
N ARG A 249 13.50 11.99 -27.89
CA ARG A 249 14.70 11.28 -28.36
C ARG A 249 14.35 9.89 -28.88
N ASP A 250 13.51 9.14 -28.16
CA ASP A 250 13.11 7.79 -28.55
C ASP A 250 12.30 7.79 -29.86
N ARG A 251 11.42 8.80 -30.05
CA ARG A 251 10.72 9.03 -31.33
C ARG A 251 11.70 9.33 -32.46
N LYS A 252 12.72 10.17 -32.22
CA LYS A 252 13.77 10.45 -33.21
C LYS A 252 14.58 9.20 -33.54
N VAL A 253 14.95 8.39 -32.55
CA VAL A 253 15.67 7.12 -32.76
C VAL A 253 14.83 6.15 -33.58
N LYS A 254 13.52 6.01 -33.28
CA LYS A 254 12.59 5.20 -34.11
C LYS A 254 12.44 5.73 -35.54
N LYS A 255 12.49 7.06 -35.74
CA LYS A 255 12.53 7.65 -37.09
C LYS A 255 13.86 7.38 -37.80
N LEU A 256 14.97 7.35 -37.05
CA LEU A 256 16.33 7.09 -37.52
C LEU A 256 16.68 5.59 -37.63
N SER A 257 15.83 4.69 -37.13
CA SER A 257 15.91 3.24 -37.37
C SER A 257 15.27 2.83 -38.70
N GLY A 258 14.70 3.78 -39.46
CA GLY A 258 14.68 3.66 -40.91
C GLY A 258 16.12 3.67 -41.45
N THR A 259 16.42 2.84 -42.45
CA THR A 259 17.76 2.66 -43.01
C THR A 259 18.43 4.01 -43.30
N LYS A 260 19.51 4.36 -42.57
CA LYS A 260 20.27 5.58 -42.83
C LYS A 260 21.10 5.42 -44.10
N LEU A 261 20.54 5.86 -45.22
CA LEU A 261 21.28 6.02 -46.47
C LEU A 261 22.25 7.20 -46.34
N LYS A 262 23.56 6.92 -46.33
CA LYS A 262 24.56 7.97 -46.54
C LYS A 262 24.54 8.36 -48.02
N VAL A 263 24.09 9.57 -48.31
CA VAL A 263 24.09 10.14 -49.66
C VAL A 263 25.15 11.25 -49.74
N SER A 264 25.86 11.35 -50.86
CA SER A 264 26.82 12.45 -51.08
C SER A 264 26.09 13.79 -51.17
N LYS A 265 26.79 14.92 -50.92
CA LYS A 265 26.20 16.26 -51.08
C LYS A 265 25.64 16.48 -52.49
N GLY A 266 26.35 16.02 -53.53
CA GLY A 266 25.89 16.13 -54.92
C GLY A 266 24.67 15.27 -55.21
N SER A 267 24.61 14.06 -54.66
CA SER A 267 23.42 13.19 -54.79
C SER A 267 22.20 13.76 -54.06
N LEU A 268 22.41 14.41 -52.92
CA LEU A 268 21.34 15.08 -52.18
C LEU A 268 20.76 16.27 -52.96
N ALA A 269 21.62 17.07 -53.60
CA ALA A 269 21.18 18.18 -54.45
C ALA A 269 20.29 17.68 -55.60
N LYS A 270 20.72 16.62 -56.30
CA LYS A 270 19.92 15.98 -57.36
C LYS A 270 18.58 15.44 -56.84
N LEU A 271 18.58 14.82 -55.66
CA LEU A 271 17.34 14.33 -55.03
C LEU A 271 16.38 15.48 -54.72
N ASN A 272 16.87 16.64 -54.29
CA ASN A 272 16.04 17.82 -54.07
C ASN A 272 15.43 18.35 -55.37
N GLU A 273 16.24 18.49 -56.43
CA GLU A 273 15.75 18.91 -57.75
C GLU A 273 14.66 17.97 -58.28
N ILE A 274 14.86 16.65 -58.15
CA ILE A 274 13.86 15.66 -58.53
C ILE A 274 12.60 15.79 -57.65
N SER A 275 12.76 16.04 -56.35
CA SER A 275 11.64 16.22 -55.43
C SER A 275 10.79 17.43 -55.80
N GLU A 276 11.43 18.55 -56.14
CA GLU A 276 10.76 19.77 -56.61
C GLU A 276 10.06 19.53 -57.94
N PHE A 277 10.74 18.89 -58.90
CA PHE A 277 10.17 18.56 -60.20
C PHE A 277 8.94 17.65 -60.10
N LEU A 278 8.94 16.69 -59.18
CA LEU A 278 7.81 15.79 -58.93
C LEU A 278 6.73 16.40 -58.01
N GLY A 279 6.93 17.61 -57.48
CA GLY A 279 6.01 18.24 -56.53
C GLY A 279 5.91 17.49 -55.18
N HIS A 280 6.96 16.75 -54.81
CA HIS A 280 7.01 16.03 -53.55
C HIS A 280 7.55 16.93 -52.43
N ASN A 281 6.74 17.11 -51.39
CA ASN A 281 7.10 17.90 -50.20
C ASN A 281 7.97 17.13 -49.18
N ASP A 282 8.27 15.85 -49.43
CA ASP A 282 9.09 14.99 -48.56
C ASP A 282 10.06 14.16 -49.38
N LEU A 283 11.36 14.31 -49.10
CA LEU A 283 12.47 13.57 -49.70
C LEU A 283 12.29 12.06 -49.60
N ASN A 284 11.70 11.54 -48.52
CA ASN A 284 11.46 10.11 -48.38
C ASN A 284 10.43 9.60 -49.39
N ARG A 285 9.41 10.41 -49.69
CA ARG A 285 8.42 10.08 -50.72
C ARG A 285 9.07 10.02 -52.10
N THR A 286 9.97 10.95 -52.41
CA THR A 286 10.77 10.94 -53.64
C THR A 286 11.66 9.72 -53.73
N ILE A 287 12.39 9.38 -52.67
CA ILE A 287 13.26 8.19 -52.62
C ILE A 287 12.43 6.92 -52.86
N ASN A 288 11.30 6.74 -52.17
CA ASN A 288 10.45 5.56 -52.35
C ASN A 288 9.88 5.46 -53.77
N SER A 289 9.39 6.57 -54.34
CA SER A 289 8.87 6.60 -55.71
C SER A 289 9.93 6.21 -56.74
N LEU A 290 11.19 6.65 -56.55
CA LEU A 290 12.31 6.29 -57.42
C LEU A 290 12.66 4.80 -57.27
N ILE A 291 12.68 4.29 -56.04
CA ILE A 291 12.93 2.86 -55.77
C ILE A 291 11.86 2.01 -56.45
N ASP A 292 10.58 2.34 -56.28
CA ASP A 292 9.46 1.59 -56.85
C ASP A 292 9.49 1.60 -58.38
N THR A 293 9.75 2.77 -58.98
CA THR A 293 9.88 2.93 -60.43
C THR A 293 11.02 2.08 -60.98
N GLN A 294 12.21 2.19 -60.38
CA GLN A 294 13.37 1.45 -60.84
C GLN A 294 13.20 -0.06 -60.63
N TYR A 295 12.60 -0.47 -59.52
CA TYR A 295 12.28 -1.87 -59.25
C TYR A 295 11.31 -2.44 -60.30
N ALA A 296 10.25 -1.69 -60.67
CA ALA A 296 9.31 -2.11 -61.70
C ALA A 296 9.99 -2.32 -63.08
N ILE A 297 10.88 -1.41 -63.46
CA ILE A 297 11.67 -1.52 -64.70
C ILE A 297 12.53 -2.79 -64.67
N LEU A 298 13.32 -2.99 -63.61
CA LEU A 298 14.20 -4.16 -63.48
C LEU A 298 13.42 -5.47 -63.48
N LYS A 299 12.29 -5.53 -62.76
CA LYS A 299 11.42 -6.71 -62.68
C LYS A 299 10.79 -7.05 -64.04
N SER A 300 10.46 -6.06 -64.86
CA SER A 300 9.94 -6.30 -66.22
C SER A 300 11.01 -6.88 -67.16
N GLY A 301 12.27 -6.52 -66.97
CA GLY A 301 13.40 -7.06 -67.73
C GLY A 301 13.76 -8.51 -67.37
N TRP A 302 13.50 -8.94 -66.14
CA TRP A 302 13.77 -10.32 -65.69
C TRP A 302 12.74 -11.36 -66.14
N LYS A 303 11.61 -10.92 -66.73
CA LYS A 303 10.56 -11.80 -67.26
C LYS A 303 10.71 -12.08 -68.77
N LYS A 304 11.85 -11.70 -69.36
CA LYS A 304 12.27 -12.11 -70.71
C LYS A 304 13.37 -13.16 -70.58
#